data_AF-A0A8T4TMD1-F1
#
_entry.id   AF-A0A8T4TMD1-F1
#
_cell.length_a   1.000
_cell.length_b   1.000
_cell.length_c   1.000
_cell.angle_alpha   90.00
_cell.angle_beta   90.00
_cell.angle_gamma   90.00
#
_symmetry.space_group_name_H-M   'P 1'
#
loop_
_entity.id
_entity.type
_entity.pdbx_description
1 polymer ?
#
loop_
_entity_poly.entity_id
_entity_poly.type
_entity_poly.pdbx_seq_one_letter_code
_entity_poly.pdbx_strand_id
1 'polypeptide(L)'
;MIYSNDTIQQINLFEKVTRCKVKDMHIHNEILIFIVDDGAKAIGKSGKNVKRLSNLMKKKIKIVEFTDNKVSFINSLIYPLNVEIEDKGKILEVKGDTKTKALLIGRDGKNLKFYNTLLKKYFNIEMKVV
;
A
#
# COMPACT_ATOMS: atom_id res chain seq x y z
N MET A 1 9.04 10.51 13.99
CA MET A 1 7.67 10.10 13.63
C MET A 1 7.01 9.67 14.93
N ILE A 2 6.06 10.45 15.47
CA ILE A 2 5.34 10.07 16.69
C ILE A 2 4.26 9.09 16.24
N TYR A 3 4.48 7.80 16.47
CA TYR A 3 3.40 6.83 16.33
C TYR A 3 2.41 7.11 17.47
N SER A 4 1.14 7.36 17.14
CA SER A 4 0.11 7.38 18.18
C SER A 4 0.07 5.99 18.84
N ASN A 5 -0.33 5.94 20.12
CA ASN A 5 -0.39 4.67 20.86
C ASN A 5 -1.21 3.60 20.11
N ASP A 6 -2.24 4.04 19.39
CA ASP A 6 -3.08 3.20 18.53
C ASP A 6 -2.30 2.56 17.36
N THR A 7 -1.38 3.28 16.74
CA THR A 7 -0.58 2.75 15.62
C THR A 7 0.36 1.64 16.12
N ILE A 8 1.02 1.84 17.26
CA ILE A 8 1.89 0.82 17.87
C ILE A 8 1.09 -0.44 18.20
N GLN A 9 -0.10 -0.27 18.80
CA GLN A 9 -0.98 -1.40 19.11
C GLN A 9 -1.44 -2.15 17.86
N GLN A 10 -1.78 -1.44 16.77
CA GLN A 10 -2.18 -2.03 15.50
C GLN A 10 -1.03 -2.82 14.86
N ILE A 11 0.20 -2.29 14.88
CA ILE A 11 1.40 -2.99 14.41
C ILE A 11 1.62 -4.26 15.24
N ASN A 12 1.64 -4.17 16.57
CA ASN A 12 1.87 -5.32 17.44
C ASN A 12 0.83 -6.43 17.22
N LEU A 13 -0.44 -6.05 17.06
CA LEU A 13 -1.51 -7.01 16.75
C LEU A 13 -1.30 -7.66 15.38
N PHE A 14 -0.92 -6.87 14.38
CA PHE A 14 -0.60 -7.37 13.04
C PHE A 14 0.51 -8.42 13.10
N GLU A 15 1.65 -8.10 13.71
CA GLU A 15 2.81 -8.99 13.78
C GLU A 15 2.51 -10.26 14.60
N LYS A 16 1.71 -10.14 15.67
CA LYS A 16 1.27 -11.28 16.48
C LYS A 16 0.43 -12.28 15.68
N VAL A 17 -0.45 -11.79 14.80
CA VAL A 17 -1.34 -12.64 14.00
C VAL A 17 -0.61 -13.22 12.79
N THR A 18 0.17 -12.41 12.07
CA THR A 18 0.78 -12.79 10.79
C THR A 18 2.15 -13.46 10.94
N ARG A 19 2.84 -13.20 12.06
CA ARG A 19 4.27 -13.53 12.23
C ARG A 19 5.16 -12.90 11.14
N CYS A 20 4.72 -11.79 10.57
CA CYS A 20 5.49 -10.94 9.66
C CYS A 20 5.83 -9.63 10.35
N LYS A 21 7.03 -9.09 10.10
CA LYS A 21 7.39 -7.75 10.56
C LYS A 21 6.71 -6.70 9.70
N VAL A 22 6.29 -5.60 10.33
CA VAL A 22 5.76 -4.42 9.63
C VAL A 22 6.90 -3.46 9.35
N LYS A 23 7.13 -3.15 8.07
CA LYS A 23 8.10 -2.14 7.63
C LYS A 23 7.55 -0.73 7.84
N ASP A 24 6.27 -0.54 7.55
CA ASP A 24 5.59 0.75 7.68
C ASP A 24 4.08 0.59 7.75
N MET A 25 3.39 1.60 8.28
CA MET A 25 1.94 1.61 8.41
C MET A 25 1.37 2.98 8.10
N HIS A 26 0.30 3.00 7.29
CA HIS A 26 -0.42 4.20 6.89
C HIS A 26 -1.92 4.05 7.09
N ILE A 27 -2.59 5.17 7.34
CA ILE A 27 -4.05 5.24 7.31
C ILE A 27 -4.44 6.11 6.11
N HIS A 28 -5.15 5.53 5.15
CA HIS A 28 -5.60 6.25 3.96
C HIS A 28 -7.02 5.83 3.61
N ASN A 29 -7.92 6.81 3.47
CA ASN A 29 -9.36 6.58 3.22
C ASN A 29 -9.97 5.55 4.18
N GLU A 30 -9.67 5.68 5.48
CA GLU A 30 -10.13 4.77 6.55
C GLU A 30 -9.64 3.31 6.44
N ILE A 31 -8.73 3.03 5.50
CA ILE A 31 -8.08 1.73 5.32
C ILE A 31 -6.74 1.77 6.04
N LEU A 32 -6.48 0.75 6.87
CA LEU A 32 -5.16 0.49 7.43
C LEU A 32 -4.29 -0.20 6.37
N ILE A 33 -3.21 0.44 5.97
CA ILE A 33 -2.27 -0.07 4.97
C ILE A 33 -0.99 -0.48 5.68
N PHE A 34 -0.70 -1.78 5.67
CA PHE A 34 0.53 -2.35 6.23
C PHE A 34 1.50 -2.69 5.11
N ILE A 35 2.72 -2.16 5.21
CA ILE A 35 3.82 -2.47 4.30
C ILE A 35 4.69 -3.55 4.96
N VAL A 36 4.91 -4.66 4.26
CA VAL A 36 5.60 -5.85 4.78
C VAL A 36 6.55 -6.44 3.75
N ASP A 37 7.54 -7.22 4.18
CA ASP A 37 8.49 -7.86 3.24
C ASP A 37 7.90 -9.11 2.57
N ASP A 38 6.96 -9.81 3.23
CA ASP A 38 6.29 -11.01 2.70
C ASP A 38 4.77 -10.85 2.78
N GLY A 39 4.19 -10.40 1.67
CA GLY A 39 2.76 -10.14 1.55
C GLY A 39 1.94 -11.42 1.59
N ALA A 40 2.42 -12.49 0.94
CA ALA A 40 1.73 -13.78 0.89
C ALA A 40 1.55 -14.39 2.29
N LYS A 41 2.62 -14.43 3.10
CA LYS A 41 2.55 -14.89 4.49
C LYS A 41 1.67 -13.98 5.35
N ALA A 42 1.78 -12.66 5.16
CA ALA A 42 0.98 -11.70 5.89
C ALA A 42 -0.53 -11.81 5.60
N ILE A 43 -0.90 -12.06 4.34
CA ILE A 43 -2.28 -12.32 3.92
C ILE A 43 -2.77 -13.67 4.45
N GLY A 44 -1.89 -14.68 4.43
CA GLY A 44 -2.15 -16.04 4.86
C GLY A 44 -3.01 -16.84 3.87
N LYS A 45 -3.01 -18.17 4.01
CA LYS A 45 -3.77 -19.09 3.13
C LYS A 45 -5.24 -18.66 3.04
N SER A 46 -5.74 -18.48 1.82
CA SER A 46 -7.12 -18.03 1.53
C SER A 46 -7.52 -16.71 2.22
N GLY A 47 -6.54 -15.84 2.50
CA GLY A 47 -6.74 -14.56 3.18
C GLY A 47 -7.09 -14.68 4.66
N LYS A 48 -6.79 -15.81 5.31
CA LYS A 48 -7.17 -16.07 6.71
C LYS A 48 -6.67 -14.98 7.67
N ASN A 49 -5.45 -14.50 7.49
CA ASN A 49 -4.86 -13.51 8.40
C ASN A 49 -5.49 -12.13 8.19
N VAL A 50 -5.60 -11.66 6.95
CA VAL A 50 -6.20 -10.35 6.65
C VAL A 50 -7.66 -10.28 7.07
N LYS A 51 -8.45 -11.36 6.89
CA LYS A 51 -9.84 -11.44 7.38
C LYS A 51 -9.90 -11.37 8.91
N ARG A 52 -9.05 -12.13 9.60
CA ARG A 52 -8.97 -12.10 11.07
C ARG A 52 -8.60 -10.73 11.60
N LEU A 53 -7.59 -10.08 11.00
CA LEU A 53 -7.17 -8.74 11.40
C LEU A 53 -8.27 -7.71 11.16
N SER A 54 -8.97 -7.78 10.03
CA SER A 54 -10.08 -6.86 9.74
C SER A 54 -11.17 -6.97 10.79
N ASN A 55 -11.51 -8.18 11.23
CA ASN A 55 -12.50 -8.41 12.29
C ASN A 55 -12.02 -7.90 13.66
N LEU A 56 -10.77 -8.15 14.02
CA LEU A 56 -10.21 -7.72 15.32
C LEU A 56 -10.07 -6.21 15.41
N MET A 57 -9.63 -5.55 14.33
CA MET A 57 -9.42 -4.11 14.29
C MET A 57 -10.68 -3.33 13.92
N LYS A 58 -11.75 -4.02 13.48
CA LYS A 58 -13.00 -3.43 12.95
C LYS A 58 -12.74 -2.39 11.86
N LYS A 59 -11.72 -2.61 11.04
CA LYS A 59 -11.28 -1.70 9.97
C LYS A 59 -10.97 -2.49 8.70
N LYS A 60 -11.04 -1.81 7.56
CA LYS A 60 -10.54 -2.35 6.29
C LYS A 60 -9.01 -2.39 6.35
N ILE A 61 -8.44 -3.47 5.83
CA ILE A 61 -6.99 -3.69 5.84
C ILE A 61 -6.51 -3.95 4.43
N LYS A 62 -5.44 -3.26 4.05
CA LYS A 62 -4.64 -3.54 2.86
C LYS A 62 -3.25 -3.94 3.30
N ILE A 63 -2.74 -5.01 2.71
CA ILE A 63 -1.37 -5.47 2.89
C ILE A 63 -0.64 -5.21 1.59
N VAL A 64 0.48 -4.51 1.66
CA VAL A 64 1.32 -4.15 0.51
C VAL A 64 2.68 -4.78 0.71
N GLU A 65 3.10 -5.61 -0.24
CA GLU A 65 4.43 -6.17 -0.24
C GLU A 65 5.45 -5.11 -0.70
N PHE A 66 6.48 -4.90 0.11
CA PHE A 66 7.61 -4.06 -0.23
C PHE A 66 8.60 -4.85 -1.08
N THR A 67 9.06 -4.23 -2.16
CA THR A 67 10.14 -4.77 -3.00
C THR A 67 11.05 -3.62 -3.39
N ASP A 68 12.34 -3.89 -3.60
CA ASP A 68 13.29 -2.85 -4.04
C ASP A 68 13.09 -2.45 -5.51
N ASN A 69 12.25 -3.18 -6.25
CA ASN A 69 11.81 -2.78 -7.58
C ASN A 69 10.61 -1.82 -7.47
N LYS A 70 10.84 -0.55 -7.83
CA LYS A 70 9.81 0.49 -7.80
C LYS A 70 8.54 0.18 -8.62
N VAL A 71 8.64 -0.55 -9.73
CA VAL A 71 7.49 -0.94 -10.56
C VAL A 71 6.67 -2.04 -9.86
N SER A 72 7.35 -3.03 -9.29
CA SER A 72 6.70 -4.07 -8.49
C SER A 72 6.03 -3.49 -7.23
N PHE A 73 6.69 -2.56 -6.54
CA PHE A 73 6.13 -1.91 -5.36
C PHE A 73 4.86 -1.10 -5.69
N ILE A 74 4.88 -0.28 -6.75
CA ILE A 74 3.70 0.52 -7.11
C ILE A 74 2.54 -0.38 -7.55
N ASN A 75 2.80 -1.49 -8.25
CA ASN A 75 1.78 -2.48 -8.61
C ASN A 75 1.10 -3.06 -7.36
N SER A 76 1.87 -3.48 -6.35
CA SER A 76 1.32 -3.94 -5.07
C SER A 76 0.50 -2.85 -4.36
N LEU A 77 0.94 -1.59 -4.45
CA LEU A 77 0.29 -0.46 -3.81
C LEU A 77 -1.05 -0.08 -4.46
N ILE A 78 -1.19 -0.23 -5.79
CA ILE A 78 -2.41 0.12 -6.53
C ILE A 78 -3.31 -1.09 -6.86
N TYR A 79 -2.88 -2.31 -6.55
CA TYR A 79 -3.69 -3.52 -6.70
C TYR A 79 -5.10 -3.31 -6.10
N PRO A 80 -6.19 -3.74 -6.78
CA PRO A 80 -6.23 -4.61 -7.97
C PRO A 80 -6.30 -3.89 -9.32
N LEU A 81 -5.84 -2.64 -9.42
CA LEU A 81 -5.85 -1.92 -10.70
C LEU A 81 -4.84 -2.52 -11.67
N ASN A 82 -5.27 -2.73 -12.92
CA ASN A 82 -4.40 -3.16 -14.02
C ASN A 82 -3.96 -1.91 -14.79
N VAL A 83 -2.66 -1.67 -14.82
CA VAL A 83 -2.05 -0.50 -15.45
C VAL A 83 -0.81 -0.89 -16.24
N GLU A 84 -0.46 -0.10 -17.24
CA GLU A 84 0.85 -0.13 -17.86
C GLU A 84 1.73 0.91 -17.17
N ILE A 85 2.94 0.51 -16.75
CA ILE A 85 3.87 1.40 -16.06
C ILE A 85 5.15 1.48 -16.88
N GLU A 86 5.48 2.69 -17.31
CA GLU A 86 6.71 3.00 -18.01
C GLU A 86 7.67 3.75 -17.08
N ASP A 87 8.86 3.19 -16.90
CA ASP A 87 9.89 3.76 -16.04
C ASP A 87 10.76 4.76 -16.80
N LYS A 88 10.65 6.05 -16.46
CA LYS A 88 11.48 7.15 -16.98
C LYS A 88 12.58 7.56 -16.01
N GLY A 89 13.02 6.66 -15.13
CA GLY A 89 14.03 6.92 -14.11
C GLY A 89 13.43 7.56 -12.86
N LYS A 90 13.29 8.89 -12.85
CA LYS A 90 12.72 9.65 -11.72
C LYS A 90 11.19 9.74 -11.73
N ILE A 91 10.57 9.36 -12.85
CA ILE A 91 9.12 9.40 -13.03
C ILE A 91 8.67 8.01 -13.48
N LEU A 92 7.63 7.48 -12.82
CA LEU A 92 6.86 6.35 -13.31
C LEU A 92 5.62 6.89 -14.03
N GLU A 93 5.55 6.71 -15.34
CA GLU A 93 4.35 7.04 -16.12
C GLU A 93 3.39 5.87 -16.05
N VAL A 94 2.18 6.12 -15.54
CA VAL A 94 1.18 5.08 -15.32
C VAL A 94 -0.02 5.33 -16.20
N LYS A 95 -0.23 4.41 -17.13
CA LYS A 95 -1.27 4.44 -18.15
C LYS A 95 -2.36 3.43 -17.79
N GLY A 96 -3.59 3.78 -18.10
CA GLY A 96 -4.77 2.94 -17.88
C GLY A 96 -5.97 3.51 -18.62
N ASP A 97 -7.11 2.84 -18.56
CA ASP A 97 -8.36 3.40 -19.09
C ASP A 97 -8.84 4.59 -18.25
N THR A 98 -9.81 5.35 -18.77
CA THR A 98 -10.35 6.56 -18.10
C THR A 98 -10.80 6.26 -16.66
N LYS A 99 -11.42 5.09 -16.44
CA LYS A 99 -11.88 4.66 -15.12
C LYS A 99 -10.72 4.40 -14.16
N THR A 100 -9.68 3.71 -14.62
CA THR A 100 -8.48 3.41 -13.83
C THR A 100 -7.72 4.69 -13.50
N LYS A 101 -7.54 5.60 -14.46
CA LYS A 101 -6.91 6.92 -14.21
C LYS A 101 -7.67 7.69 -13.12
N ALA A 102 -9.00 7.74 -13.20
CA ALA A 102 -9.82 8.40 -12.18
C ALA A 102 -9.63 7.78 -10.78
N LEU A 103 -9.54 6.44 -10.68
CA LEU A 103 -9.29 5.75 -9.41
C LEU A 103 -7.88 5.99 -8.86
N LEU A 104 -6.87 6.01 -9.73
CA LEU A 104 -5.47 6.31 -9.36
C LEU A 104 -5.31 7.74 -8.83
N ILE A 105 -5.98 8.70 -9.46
CA ILE A 105 -5.94 10.11 -9.05
C ILE A 105 -6.73 10.28 -7.75
N GLY A 106 -7.95 9.74 -7.70
CA GLY A 106 -8.88 9.92 -6.59
C GLY A 106 -9.42 11.35 -6.49
N ARG A 107 -10.41 11.57 -5.61
CA ARG A 107 -10.97 12.90 -5.35
C ARG A 107 -9.85 13.86 -4.92
N ASP A 108 -9.78 15.03 -5.54
CA ASP A 108 -8.77 16.09 -5.28
C ASP A 108 -7.30 15.63 -5.40
N GLY A 109 -7.06 14.57 -6.18
CA GLY A 109 -5.74 13.96 -6.34
C GLY A 109 -5.23 13.24 -5.10
N LYS A 110 -6.10 12.94 -4.13
CA LYS A 110 -5.71 12.41 -2.82
C LYS A 110 -5.00 11.06 -2.91
N ASN A 111 -5.40 10.18 -3.82
CA ASN A 111 -4.75 8.88 -3.99
C ASN A 111 -3.36 9.05 -4.61
N LEU A 112 -3.24 9.83 -5.68
CA LEU A 112 -1.95 10.10 -6.33
C LEU A 112 -0.95 10.75 -5.37
N LYS A 113 -1.38 11.71 -4.56
CA LYS A 113 -0.55 12.33 -3.51
C LYS A 113 -0.06 11.29 -2.50
N PHE A 114 -0.94 10.40 -2.04
CA PHE A 114 -0.57 9.33 -1.12
C PHE A 114 0.47 8.38 -1.72
N TYR A 115 0.30 7.95 -2.97
CA TYR A 115 1.27 7.10 -3.67
C TYR A 115 2.62 7.81 -3.83
N ASN A 116 2.61 9.09 -4.23
CA ASN A 116 3.82 9.89 -4.37
C ASN A 116 4.57 10.08 -3.05
N THR A 117 3.87 10.21 -1.91
CA THR A 117 4.53 10.25 -0.60
C THR A 117 5.34 8.97 -0.34
N LEU A 118 4.79 7.80 -0.67
CA LEU A 118 5.49 6.52 -0.49
C LEU A 118 6.64 6.35 -1.50
N LEU A 119 6.42 6.68 -2.77
CA LEU A 119 7.46 6.59 -3.80
C LEU A 119 8.63 7.54 -3.53
N LYS A 120 8.34 8.76 -3.05
CA LYS A 120 9.37 9.72 -2.64
C LYS A 120 10.17 9.17 -1.46
N LYS A 121 9.49 8.62 -0.45
CA LYS A 121 10.11 8.05 0.75
C LYS A 121 11.03 6.88 0.43
N TYR A 122 10.60 5.95 -0.42
CA TYR A 122 11.32 4.68 -0.64
C TYR A 122 12.30 4.71 -1.81
N PHE A 123 12.03 5.50 -2.85
CA PHE A 123 12.80 5.47 -4.09
C PHE A 123 13.24 6.85 -4.58
N ASN A 124 12.83 7.93 -3.91
CA ASN A 124 13.07 9.31 -4.33
C ASN A 124 12.59 9.59 -5.78
N ILE A 125 11.43 9.04 -6.14
CA ILE A 125 10.76 9.20 -7.45
C ILE A 125 9.33 9.67 -7.30
N GLU A 126 8.69 9.98 -8.43
CA GLU A 126 7.28 10.37 -8.50
C GLU A 126 6.54 9.55 -9.56
N MET A 127 5.22 9.46 -9.41
CA MET A 127 4.28 8.85 -10.34
C MET A 127 3.50 9.95 -11.06
N LYS A 128 3.33 9.78 -12.37
CA LYS A 128 2.48 10.61 -13.21
C LYS A 128 1.46 9.71 -13.89
N VAL A 129 0.18 10.02 -13.74
CA VAL A 129 -0.89 9.33 -14.48
C VAL A 129 -1.00 9.99 -15.86
N VAL A 130 -0.83 9.19 -16.92
CA VAL A 130 -0.81 9.64 -18.32
C VAL A 130 -1.98 9.07 -19.08
#